data_AF-A0A839LPB1-F1
#
_entry.id   AF-A0A839LPB1-F1
#
_cell.length_a   1.000
_cell.length_b   1.000
_cell.length_c   1.000
_cell.angle_alpha   90.00
_cell.angle_beta   90.00
_cell.angle_gamma   90.00
#
_symmetry.space_group_name_H-M   'P 1'
#
loop_
_entity.id
_entity.type
_entity.pdbx_description
1 polymer ?
#
loop_
_entity_poly.entity_id
_entity_poly.type
_entity_poly.pdbx_seq_one_letter_code
_entity_poly.pdbx_strand_id
1 'polypeptide(L)'
;MDDDTSATLASGRLGTALLRWRSLVGIASGISVIVGAAISVGQFREFVDNSVKGDMSRRLAALSHVKEFFAEDAKMARRAHRFLSTNWLQIRPRIQEKIREAGSGEAFYLSDEMADFAAVHYHYEQLGALVKLGYIEFPLVYEIIAFPDEYMDTVAPLRKALAAHWKGPGRPLDDLGSNIQWLRACYEFSRRLPHGKEPGCPE
;
A
#
# COMPACT_ATOMS: atom_id res chain seq x y z
N MET A 1 60.27 -22.06 9.19
CA MET A 1 60.97 -20.77 9.13
C MET A 1 60.68 -20.14 7.79
N ASP A 2 59.59 -19.42 7.52
CA ASP A 2 58.30 -19.12 8.15
C ASP A 2 57.42 -18.69 6.94
N ASP A 3 56.28 -19.31 6.69
CA ASP A 3 54.93 -18.78 7.01
C ASP A 3 54.70 -17.31 6.62
N ASP A 4 53.98 -17.05 5.52
CA ASP A 4 52.82 -16.14 5.52
C ASP A 4 52.08 -16.10 4.15
N THR A 5 50.93 -16.78 4.12
CA THR A 5 49.61 -16.17 3.89
C THR A 5 49.30 -15.45 2.57
N SER A 6 48.56 -16.19 1.72
CA SER A 6 47.23 -15.83 1.21
C SER A 6 46.87 -14.34 1.09
N ALA A 7 47.06 -13.72 -0.09
CA ALA A 7 46.22 -12.59 -0.56
C ALA A 7 46.59 -12.12 -1.97
N THR A 8 46.36 -12.90 -3.03
CA THR A 8 46.54 -12.32 -4.39
C THR A 8 45.70 -12.96 -5.50
N LEU A 9 44.47 -13.41 -5.19
CA LEU A 9 43.49 -13.83 -6.21
C LEU A 9 42.12 -13.15 -6.08
N ALA A 10 41.99 -12.11 -5.26
CA ALA A 10 40.71 -11.42 -5.01
C ALA A 10 40.55 -10.04 -5.68
N SER A 11 41.51 -9.60 -6.50
CA SER A 11 41.50 -8.21 -7.03
C SER A 11 40.80 -8.05 -8.39
N GLY A 12 40.57 -9.12 -9.16
CA GLY A 12 40.04 -9.02 -10.53
C GLY A 12 38.51 -9.02 -10.70
N ARG A 13 37.74 -9.30 -9.65
CA ARG A 13 36.26 -9.46 -9.73
C ARG A 13 35.44 -8.35 -9.06
N LEU A 14 36.08 -7.40 -8.38
CA LEU A 14 35.39 -6.28 -7.72
C LEU A 14 35.21 -5.05 -8.65
N GLY A 15 36.01 -4.92 -9.71
CA GLY A 15 35.97 -3.75 -10.60
C GLY A 15 34.74 -3.67 -11.52
N THR A 16 34.14 -4.80 -11.89
CA THR A 16 33.01 -4.85 -12.84
C THR A 16 31.63 -4.73 -12.16
N ALA A 17 31.53 -4.97 -10.85
CA ALA A 17 30.32 -4.73 -10.08
C ALA A 17 30.11 -3.24 -9.78
N LEU A 18 31.19 -2.51 -9.51
CA LEU A 18 31.17 -1.08 -9.17
C LEU A 18 30.84 -0.17 -10.37
N LEU A 19 31.12 -0.61 -11.60
CA LEU A 19 30.79 0.14 -12.81
C LEU A 19 29.35 -0.06 -13.30
N ARG A 20 28.61 -1.05 -12.79
CA ARG A 20 27.16 -1.23 -13.08
C ARG A 20 26.25 -0.38 -12.19
N TRP A 21 26.76 0.16 -11.07
CA TRP A 21 25.97 0.99 -10.14
C TRP A 21 25.75 2.43 -10.62
N ARG A 22 26.48 2.89 -11.64
CA ARG A 22 26.42 4.28 -12.10
C ARG A 22 25.29 4.58 -13.10
N SER A 23 24.40 3.62 -13.38
CA SER A 23 23.21 3.81 -14.23
C SER A 23 21.88 3.83 -13.47
N LEU A 24 21.88 3.83 -12.13
CA LEU A 24 20.66 3.95 -11.31
C LEU A 24 20.53 5.35 -10.67
N VAL A 25 20.89 6.40 -11.40
CA VAL A 25 20.49 7.77 -11.06
C VAL A 25 19.13 8.00 -11.70
N GLY A 26 18.07 7.64 -10.99
CA GLY A 26 16.69 7.82 -11.45
C GLY A 26 15.59 7.40 -10.49
N ILE A 27 15.88 6.94 -9.27
CA ILE A 27 14.85 6.68 -8.24
C ILE A 27 15.40 7.14 -6.89
N ALA A 28 15.30 8.44 -6.63
CA ALA A 28 15.56 9.01 -5.33
C ALA A 28 14.34 9.85 -4.91
N SER A 29 13.40 9.21 -4.19
CA SER A 29 12.60 9.86 -3.15
C SER A 29 11.75 8.82 -2.41
N GLY A 30 12.02 8.64 -1.12
CA GLY A 30 11.02 8.19 -0.16
C GLY A 30 11.14 6.76 0.41
N ILE A 31 12.29 6.36 0.95
CA ILE A 31 12.27 5.39 2.06
C ILE A 31 12.02 6.23 3.31
N SER A 32 10.77 6.25 3.79
CA SER A 32 10.45 6.84 5.10
C SER A 32 9.98 5.73 6.04
N VAL A 33 10.65 5.67 7.18
CA VAL A 33 10.50 4.71 8.27
C VAL A 33 9.09 4.81 8.86
N ILE A 34 8.32 3.72 8.89
CA ILE A 34 7.02 3.67 9.55
C ILE A 34 7.24 3.40 11.04
N VAL A 35 7.35 4.48 11.82
CA VAL A 35 7.09 4.48 13.27
C VAL A 35 5.61 4.78 13.45
N GLY A 36 4.89 3.89 14.13
CA GLY A 36 3.49 4.09 14.48
C GLY A 36 3.29 5.32 15.36
N ALA A 37 2.27 6.12 15.05
CA ALA A 37 1.82 7.21 15.90
C ALA A 37 0.35 6.95 16.30
N ALA A 38 0.18 6.49 17.53
CA ALA A 38 -1.08 6.64 18.27
C ALA A 38 -1.19 8.11 18.68
N ILE A 39 -2.10 8.87 18.07
CA ILE A 39 -2.39 10.25 18.49
C ILE A 39 -3.68 10.25 19.31
N SER A 40 -3.54 10.63 20.58
CA SER A 40 -4.59 10.73 21.59
C SER A 40 -5.56 11.90 21.30
N VAL A 41 -6.85 11.64 21.51
CA VAL A 41 -8.02 12.49 21.20
C VAL A 41 -8.02 13.85 21.92
N GLY A 42 -7.18 14.06 22.93
CA GLY A 42 -7.17 15.28 23.76
C GLY A 42 -6.61 16.54 23.09
N GLN A 43 -5.69 16.43 22.13
CA GLN A 43 -5.02 17.60 21.52
C GLN A 43 -5.72 18.12 20.24
N PHE A 44 -6.83 17.51 19.82
CA PHE A 44 -7.48 17.80 18.54
C PHE A 44 -8.45 19.00 18.59
N ARG A 45 -8.95 19.38 19.78
CA ARG A 45 -10.00 20.42 19.91
C ARG A 45 -9.49 21.85 19.68
N GLU A 46 -8.28 22.20 20.13
CA GLU A 46 -7.74 23.55 19.95
C GLU A 46 -7.27 23.85 18.51
N PHE A 47 -7.09 22.81 17.68
CA PHE A 47 -6.70 22.98 16.27
C PHE A 47 -7.90 23.28 15.34
N VAL A 48 -9.10 22.85 15.72
CA VAL A 48 -10.33 23.02 14.93
C VAL A 48 -10.73 24.49 14.81
N ASP A 49 -10.54 25.29 15.86
CA ASP A 49 -10.98 26.70 15.88
C ASP A 49 -10.13 27.62 14.98
N ASN A 50 -8.87 27.26 14.72
CA ASN A 50 -7.97 28.01 13.83
C ASN A 50 -8.04 27.58 12.34
N SER A 51 -8.90 26.61 11.99
CA SER A 51 -8.89 25.95 10.67
C SER A 51 -9.65 26.70 9.56
N VAL A 52 -10.56 27.63 9.91
CA VAL A 52 -11.47 28.25 8.94
C VAL A 52 -10.78 29.22 7.96
N LYS A 53 -9.60 29.76 8.30
CA LYS A 53 -8.81 30.63 7.39
C LYS A 53 -7.59 29.96 6.74
N GLY A 54 -7.18 28.76 7.21
CA GLY A 54 -6.08 27.96 6.64
C GLY A 54 -6.50 27.00 5.52
N ASP A 55 -7.78 27.03 5.16
CA ASP A 55 -8.47 25.99 4.39
C ASP A 55 -8.06 25.99 2.91
N MET A 56 -7.86 27.16 2.29
CA MET A 56 -7.53 27.23 0.85
C MET A 56 -6.13 26.68 0.53
N SER A 57 -5.11 27.03 1.31
CA SER A 57 -3.73 26.57 1.07
C SER A 57 -3.54 25.08 1.40
N ARG A 58 -4.27 24.56 2.40
CA ARG A 58 -4.29 23.11 2.68
C ARG A 58 -5.06 22.34 1.62
N ARG A 59 -6.22 22.85 1.15
CA ARG A 59 -6.96 22.27 0.02
C ARG A 59 -6.14 22.29 -1.27
N LEU A 60 -5.37 23.34 -1.53
CA LEU A 60 -4.46 23.44 -2.68
C LEU A 60 -3.26 22.49 -2.58
N ALA A 61 -2.65 22.34 -1.40
CA ALA A 61 -1.59 21.35 -1.17
C ALA A 61 -2.13 19.91 -1.22
N ALA A 62 -3.35 19.68 -0.69
CA ALA A 62 -4.06 18.43 -0.84
C ALA A 62 -4.35 18.15 -2.33
N LEU A 63 -4.76 19.15 -3.11
CA LEU A 63 -4.99 19.02 -4.56
C LEU A 63 -3.73 18.57 -5.34
N SER A 64 -2.54 19.06 -5.01
CA SER A 64 -1.30 18.57 -5.63
C SER A 64 -1.01 17.11 -5.27
N HIS A 65 -1.20 16.74 -4.00
CA HIS A 65 -0.98 15.39 -3.52
C HIS A 65 -2.04 14.40 -4.04
N VAL A 66 -3.28 14.87 -4.22
CA VAL A 66 -4.42 14.16 -4.79
C VAL A 66 -4.24 13.93 -6.28
N LYS A 67 -3.66 14.90 -7.02
CA LYS A 67 -3.34 14.74 -8.46
C LYS A 67 -2.30 13.64 -8.69
N GLU A 68 -1.25 13.59 -7.88
CA GLU A 68 -0.26 12.51 -7.94
C GLU A 68 -0.90 11.16 -7.57
N PHE A 69 -1.80 11.16 -6.58
CA PHE A 69 -2.53 9.96 -6.19
C PHE A 69 -3.42 9.41 -7.32
N PHE A 70 -4.13 10.29 -8.04
CA PHE A 70 -4.93 9.92 -9.21
C PHE A 70 -4.07 9.44 -10.38
N ALA A 71 -2.89 10.03 -10.59
CA ALA A 71 -1.95 9.56 -11.61
C ALA A 71 -1.44 8.13 -11.32
N GLU A 72 -1.31 7.78 -10.04
CA GLU A 72 -0.90 6.44 -9.61
C GLU A 72 -2.04 5.40 -9.68
N ASP A 73 -3.32 5.78 -9.63
CA ASP A 73 -4.44 4.83 -9.69
C ASP A 73 -4.47 4.02 -11.01
N ALA A 74 -4.29 4.68 -12.16
CA ALA A 74 -4.21 4.00 -13.45
C ALA A 74 -3.01 3.01 -13.50
N LYS A 75 -1.93 3.30 -12.78
CA LYS A 75 -0.79 2.40 -12.62
C LYS A 75 -1.14 1.25 -11.68
N MET A 76 -1.91 1.48 -10.62
CA MET A 76 -2.40 0.42 -9.73
C MET A 76 -3.32 -0.56 -10.47
N ALA A 77 -4.20 -0.08 -11.35
CA ALA A 77 -4.99 -0.95 -12.21
C ALA A 77 -4.12 -1.90 -13.06
N ARG A 78 -3.01 -1.38 -13.64
CA ARG A 78 -2.04 -2.21 -14.37
C ARG A 78 -1.32 -3.21 -13.46
N ARG A 79 -0.95 -2.82 -12.24
CA ARG A 79 -0.32 -3.71 -11.25
C ARG A 79 -1.28 -4.82 -10.82
N ALA A 80 -2.53 -4.49 -10.55
CA ALA A 80 -3.59 -5.44 -10.22
C ALA A 80 -3.75 -6.48 -11.32
N HIS A 81 -3.90 -6.03 -12.58
CA HIS A 81 -4.01 -6.94 -13.71
C HIS A 81 -2.78 -7.84 -13.87
N ARG A 82 -1.57 -7.27 -13.78
CA ARG A 82 -0.34 -8.06 -13.82
C ARG A 82 -0.32 -9.12 -12.74
N PHE A 83 -0.52 -8.74 -11.47
CA PHE A 83 -0.54 -9.69 -10.35
C PHE A 83 -1.49 -10.86 -10.60
N LEU A 84 -2.71 -10.59 -11.08
CA LEU A 84 -3.70 -11.63 -11.39
C LEU A 84 -3.24 -12.54 -12.55
N SER A 85 -2.62 -11.98 -13.58
CA SER A 85 -2.18 -12.73 -14.76
C SER A 85 -0.89 -13.52 -14.57
N THR A 86 0.03 -13.06 -13.72
CA THR A 86 1.38 -13.63 -13.60
C THR A 86 1.59 -14.44 -12.31
N ASN A 87 1.25 -13.85 -11.17
CA ASN A 87 1.62 -14.38 -9.85
C ASN A 87 0.47 -15.16 -9.22
N TRP A 88 -0.76 -14.65 -9.35
CA TRP A 88 -1.92 -15.18 -8.67
C TRP A 88 -2.20 -16.65 -8.99
N LEU A 89 -2.07 -17.07 -10.25
CA LEU A 89 -2.29 -18.46 -10.66
C LEU A 89 -1.34 -19.44 -9.96
N GLN A 90 -0.12 -19.00 -9.63
CA GLN A 90 0.89 -19.81 -8.95
C GLN A 90 0.71 -19.75 -7.42
N ILE A 91 0.34 -18.58 -6.90
CA ILE A 91 0.18 -18.34 -5.46
C ILE A 91 -1.11 -18.98 -4.93
N ARG A 92 -2.25 -18.78 -5.61
CA ARG A 92 -3.59 -19.20 -5.15
C ARG A 92 -3.65 -20.65 -4.64
N PRO A 93 -3.14 -21.68 -5.35
CA PRO A 93 -3.22 -23.06 -4.87
C PRO A 93 -2.29 -23.35 -3.68
N ARG A 94 -1.30 -22.49 -3.41
CA ARG A 94 -0.20 -22.73 -2.47
C ARG A 94 -0.04 -21.62 -1.40
N ILE A 95 -1.08 -20.81 -1.17
CA ILE A 95 -1.02 -19.64 -0.26
C ILE A 95 -0.40 -19.99 1.09
N GLN A 96 -0.90 -21.06 1.74
CA GLN A 96 -0.45 -21.46 3.07
C GLN A 96 1.00 -21.95 3.06
N GLU A 97 1.40 -22.64 1.99
CA GLU A 97 2.76 -23.13 1.83
C GLU A 97 3.74 -21.97 1.64
N LYS A 98 3.41 -21.02 0.76
CA LYS A 98 4.18 -19.79 0.51
C LYS A 98 4.40 -18.97 1.79
N ILE A 99 3.35 -18.78 2.58
CA ILE A 99 3.43 -18.06 3.87
C ILE A 99 4.36 -18.79 4.84
N ARG A 100 4.25 -20.13 4.92
CA ARG A 100 5.10 -20.94 5.78
C ARG A 100 6.56 -20.92 5.34
N GLU A 101 6.83 -21.00 4.03
CA GLU A 101 8.18 -20.89 3.45
C GLU A 101 8.83 -19.54 3.74
N ALA A 102 8.05 -18.45 3.68
CA ALA A 102 8.51 -17.11 4.05
C ALA A 102 8.68 -16.91 5.57
N GLY A 103 8.14 -17.81 6.40
CA GLY A 103 8.16 -17.75 7.86
C GLY A 103 7.04 -16.92 8.49
N SER A 104 6.45 -15.97 7.75
CA SER A 104 5.30 -15.19 8.20
C SER A 104 4.52 -14.58 7.03
N GLY A 105 3.28 -14.15 7.30
CA GLY A 105 2.46 -13.41 6.34
C GLY A 105 3.11 -12.09 5.95
N GLU A 106 3.70 -11.35 6.90
CA GLU A 106 4.43 -10.11 6.63
C GLU A 106 5.62 -10.35 5.70
N ALA A 107 6.44 -11.37 5.98
CA ALA A 107 7.61 -11.68 5.16
C ALA A 107 7.20 -12.05 3.73
N PHE A 108 6.11 -12.81 3.57
CA PHE A 108 5.58 -13.11 2.24
C PHE A 108 5.03 -11.85 1.56
N TYR A 109 4.25 -11.03 2.27
CA TYR A 109 3.70 -9.77 1.76
C TYR A 109 4.77 -8.81 1.23
N LEU A 110 5.93 -8.75 1.90
CA LEU A 110 7.06 -7.89 1.53
C LEU A 110 8.02 -8.52 0.50
N SER A 111 7.74 -9.73 0.02
CA SER A 111 8.58 -10.41 -0.97
C SER A 111 8.45 -9.79 -2.37
N ASP A 112 9.47 -9.99 -3.21
CA ASP A 112 9.46 -9.54 -4.61
C ASP A 112 8.29 -10.13 -5.42
N GLU A 113 7.91 -11.38 -5.11
CA GLU A 113 6.77 -12.06 -5.74
C GLU A 113 5.43 -11.36 -5.43
N MET A 114 5.36 -10.63 -4.32
CA MET A 114 4.18 -9.93 -3.84
C MET A 114 4.19 -8.43 -4.14
N ALA A 115 5.22 -7.91 -4.83
CA ALA A 115 5.41 -6.47 -5.04
C ALA A 115 4.20 -5.76 -5.68
N ASP A 116 3.57 -6.36 -6.70
CA ASP A 116 2.36 -5.78 -7.31
C ASP A 116 1.13 -5.88 -6.39
N PHE A 117 0.97 -6.97 -5.65
CA PHE A 117 -0.11 -7.10 -4.66
C PHE A 117 0.02 -6.07 -3.53
N ALA A 118 1.23 -5.92 -3.00
CA ALA A 118 1.53 -5.01 -1.90
C ALA A 118 1.35 -3.55 -2.33
N ALA A 119 1.77 -3.19 -3.55
CA ALA A 119 1.58 -1.85 -4.09
C ALA A 119 0.08 -1.49 -4.19
N VAL A 120 -0.74 -2.38 -4.74
CA VAL A 120 -2.19 -2.15 -4.87
C VAL A 120 -2.85 -2.04 -3.49
N HIS A 121 -2.57 -2.96 -2.58
CA HIS A 121 -3.16 -2.92 -1.23
C HIS A 121 -2.72 -1.69 -0.46
N TYR A 122 -1.44 -1.33 -0.52
CA TYR A 122 -0.93 -0.12 0.13
C TYR A 122 -1.59 1.16 -0.41
N HIS A 123 -1.84 1.22 -1.72
CA HIS A 123 -2.54 2.35 -2.33
C HIS A 123 -3.98 2.50 -1.79
N TYR A 124 -4.80 1.45 -1.88
CA TYR A 124 -6.20 1.54 -1.44
C TYR A 124 -6.35 1.62 0.09
N GLU A 125 -5.41 1.07 0.86
CA GLU A 125 -5.38 1.23 2.31
C GLU A 125 -5.13 2.70 2.69
N GLN A 126 -4.17 3.36 2.05
CA GLN A 126 -3.93 4.79 2.25
C GLN A 126 -5.09 5.65 1.76
N LEU A 127 -5.67 5.34 0.60
CA LEU A 127 -6.83 6.06 0.07
C LEU A 127 -7.99 6.00 1.07
N GLY A 128 -8.30 4.80 1.56
CA GLY A 128 -9.33 4.60 2.57
C GLY A 128 -9.05 5.40 3.85
N ALA A 129 -7.80 5.40 4.33
CA ALA A 129 -7.42 6.17 5.51
C ALA A 129 -7.54 7.69 5.31
N LEU A 130 -7.09 8.21 4.16
CA LEU A 130 -7.16 9.63 3.83
C LEU A 130 -8.60 10.12 3.74
N VAL A 131 -9.49 9.32 3.15
CA VAL A 131 -10.91 9.62 3.08
C VAL A 131 -11.56 9.54 4.47
N LYS A 132 -11.30 8.46 5.21
CA LYS A 132 -11.86 8.24 6.55
C LYS A 132 -11.48 9.34 7.55
N LEU A 133 -10.29 9.89 7.42
CA LEU A 133 -9.77 10.98 8.26
C LEU A 133 -10.15 12.38 7.74
N GLY A 134 -10.86 12.49 6.61
CA GLY A 134 -11.32 13.76 6.04
C GLY A 134 -10.24 14.59 5.35
N TYR A 135 -9.09 14.00 5.00
CA TYR A 135 -8.06 14.69 4.22
C TYR A 135 -8.43 14.81 2.74
N ILE A 136 -9.23 13.87 2.24
CA ILE A 136 -9.78 13.88 0.88
C ILE A 136 -11.28 13.61 0.99
N GLU A 137 -12.09 14.39 0.29
CA GLU A 137 -13.54 14.19 0.25
C GLU A 137 -13.90 12.95 -0.57
N PHE A 138 -14.71 12.05 0.00
CA PHE A 138 -15.14 10.83 -0.67
C PHE A 138 -15.84 11.08 -2.02
N PRO A 139 -16.75 12.09 -2.18
CA PRO A 139 -17.36 12.38 -3.46
C PRO A 139 -16.35 12.56 -4.61
N LEU A 140 -15.26 13.29 -4.35
CA LEU A 140 -14.21 13.51 -5.34
C LEU A 140 -13.50 12.19 -5.73
N VAL A 141 -13.22 11.35 -4.74
CA VAL A 141 -12.60 10.04 -4.95
C VAL A 141 -13.53 9.12 -5.75
N TYR A 142 -14.81 9.08 -5.40
CA TYR A 142 -15.82 8.25 -6.05
C TYR A 142 -15.99 8.57 -7.54
N GLU A 143 -15.97 9.85 -7.91
CA GLU A 143 -16.13 10.30 -9.30
C GLU A 143 -14.89 10.04 -10.17
N ILE A 144 -13.70 9.96 -9.58
CA ILE A 144 -12.44 9.89 -10.33
C ILE A 144 -11.82 8.49 -10.32
N ILE A 145 -11.87 7.81 -9.18
CA ILE A 145 -11.25 6.50 -8.99
C ILE A 145 -12.33 5.43 -9.01
N ALA A 146 -12.19 4.46 -9.91
CA ALA A 146 -13.00 3.25 -9.85
C ALA A 146 -12.42 2.30 -8.80
N PHE A 147 -13.22 1.90 -7.81
CA PHE A 147 -12.80 0.87 -6.87
C PHE A 147 -12.63 -0.48 -7.59
N PRO A 148 -11.52 -1.21 -7.39
CA PRO A 148 -11.21 -2.42 -8.15
C PRO A 148 -11.86 -3.66 -7.53
N ASP A 149 -13.19 -3.73 -7.55
CA ASP A 149 -13.98 -4.78 -6.89
C ASP A 149 -13.54 -6.19 -7.26
N GLU A 150 -13.43 -6.49 -8.56
CA GLU A 150 -13.06 -7.82 -9.07
C GLU A 150 -11.69 -8.28 -8.55
N TYR A 151 -10.70 -7.38 -8.55
CA TYR A 151 -9.39 -7.66 -8.00
C TYR A 151 -9.47 -7.94 -6.50
N MET A 152 -10.16 -7.07 -5.74
CA MET A 152 -10.27 -7.18 -4.29
C MET A 152 -10.97 -8.46 -3.85
N ASP A 153 -11.99 -8.90 -4.60
CA ASP A 153 -12.68 -10.17 -4.38
C ASP A 153 -11.79 -11.36 -4.70
N THR A 154 -11.11 -11.31 -5.85
CA THR A 154 -10.25 -12.40 -6.30
C THR A 154 -9.13 -12.71 -5.31
N VAL A 155 -8.51 -11.68 -4.75
CA VAL A 155 -7.36 -11.82 -3.83
C VAL A 155 -7.74 -11.87 -2.35
N ALA A 156 -9.03 -11.79 -2.02
CA ALA A 156 -9.51 -11.84 -0.63
C ALA A 156 -9.01 -13.07 0.17
N PRO A 157 -8.94 -14.29 -0.40
CA PRO A 157 -8.40 -15.45 0.32
C PRO A 157 -6.93 -15.28 0.72
N LEU A 158 -6.13 -14.63 -0.12
CA LEU A 158 -4.73 -14.34 0.17
C LEU A 158 -4.61 -13.30 1.28
N ARG A 159 -5.34 -12.19 1.20
CA ARG A 159 -5.36 -11.18 2.27
C ARG A 159 -5.75 -11.79 3.62
N LYS A 160 -6.79 -12.64 3.65
CA LYS A 160 -7.22 -13.33 4.87
C LYS A 160 -6.14 -14.25 5.43
N ALA A 161 -5.44 -14.99 4.57
CA ALA A 161 -4.35 -15.87 5.00
C ALA A 161 -3.15 -15.08 5.54
N LEU A 162 -2.79 -13.96 4.89
CA LEU A 162 -1.73 -13.07 5.37
C LEU A 162 -2.09 -12.50 6.75
N ALA A 163 -3.32 -12.01 6.93
CA ALA A 163 -3.80 -11.49 8.21
C ALA A 163 -3.70 -12.52 9.33
N ALA A 164 -4.15 -13.76 9.09
CA ALA A 164 -4.12 -14.84 10.09
C ALA A 164 -2.70 -15.25 10.54
N HIS A 165 -1.69 -14.98 9.70
CA HIS A 165 -0.30 -15.41 9.93
C HIS A 165 0.70 -14.25 9.93
N TRP A 166 0.24 -13.02 10.16
CA TRP A 166 1.03 -11.80 9.90
C TRP A 166 2.43 -11.82 10.51
N LYS A 167 2.54 -12.04 11.83
CA LYS A 167 3.82 -12.18 12.55
C LYS A 167 4.18 -13.63 12.86
N GLY A 168 3.62 -14.58 12.11
CA GLY A 168 3.79 -16.02 12.31
C GLY A 168 2.63 -16.67 13.09
N PRO A 169 2.76 -17.95 13.47
CA PRO A 169 1.70 -18.71 14.12
C PRO A 169 1.16 -18.04 15.39
N GLY A 170 -0.16 -17.88 15.49
CA GLY A 170 -0.84 -17.30 16.65
C GLY A 170 -0.68 -15.78 16.80
N ARG A 171 -0.13 -15.08 15.80
CA ARG A 171 0.08 -13.63 15.83
C ARG A 171 -0.57 -12.96 14.60
N PRO A 172 -1.91 -12.86 14.59
CA PRO A 172 -2.63 -12.28 13.47
C PRO A 172 -2.51 -10.75 13.45
N LEU A 173 -2.86 -10.16 12.30
CA LEU A 173 -3.13 -8.73 12.14
C LEU A 173 -4.57 -8.58 11.63
N ASP A 174 -5.51 -8.46 12.58
CA ASP A 174 -6.95 -8.53 12.30
C ASP A 174 -7.47 -7.33 11.50
N ASP A 175 -6.77 -6.19 11.57
CA ASP A 175 -7.11 -4.95 10.88
C ASP A 175 -6.41 -4.79 9.51
N LEU A 176 -5.72 -5.84 9.01
CA LEU A 176 -5.09 -5.82 7.69
C LEU A 176 -6.13 -5.58 6.58
N GLY A 177 -6.04 -4.41 5.94
CA GLY A 177 -6.98 -4.01 4.89
C GLY A 177 -8.28 -3.41 5.43
N SER A 178 -8.31 -2.98 6.69
CA SER A 178 -9.52 -2.40 7.31
C SER A 178 -9.97 -1.12 6.61
N ASN A 179 -9.04 -0.26 6.16
CA ASN A 179 -9.40 0.94 5.42
C ASN A 179 -9.83 0.63 3.99
N ILE A 180 -9.27 -0.42 3.35
CA ILE A 180 -9.79 -0.93 2.06
C ILE A 180 -11.25 -1.38 2.21
N GLN A 181 -11.57 -2.14 3.27
CA GLN A 181 -12.93 -2.63 3.51
C GLN A 181 -13.90 -1.49 3.78
N TRP A 182 -13.50 -0.52 4.59
CA TRP A 182 -14.30 0.68 4.84
C TRP A 182 -14.52 1.48 3.55
N LEU A 183 -13.48 1.70 2.76
CA LEU A 183 -13.57 2.41 1.47
C LEU A 183 -14.54 1.68 0.53
N ARG A 184 -14.42 0.35 0.42
CA ARG A 184 -15.36 -0.47 -0.37
C ARG A 184 -16.81 -0.25 0.08
N ALA A 185 -17.06 -0.21 1.39
CA ALA A 185 -18.40 0.03 1.91
C ALA A 185 -18.95 1.40 1.49
N CYS A 186 -18.12 2.45 1.43
CA CYS A 186 -18.53 3.75 0.89
C CYS A 186 -18.91 3.67 -0.60
N TYR A 187 -18.11 2.97 -1.42
CA TYR A 187 -18.44 2.75 -2.84
C TYR A 187 -19.74 1.97 -3.01
N GLU A 188 -19.92 0.89 -2.27
CA GLU A 188 -21.13 0.07 -2.31
C GLU A 188 -22.37 0.84 -1.86
N PHE A 189 -22.24 1.66 -0.82
CA PHE A 189 -23.31 2.56 -0.36
C PHE A 189 -23.69 3.55 -1.46
N SER A 190 -22.70 4.23 -2.04
CA SER A 190 -22.93 5.30 -3.02
C SER A 190 -23.48 4.80 -4.36
N ARG A 191 -23.08 3.62 -4.80
CA ARG A 191 -23.63 2.97 -6.01
C ARG A 191 -25.12 2.62 -5.88
N ARG A 192 -25.64 2.54 -4.65
CA ARG A 192 -27.06 2.26 -4.37
C ARG A 192 -27.89 3.53 -4.21
N LEU A 193 -27.27 4.70 -4.19
CA LEU A 193 -27.99 5.96 -4.06
C LEU A 193 -28.75 6.29 -5.35
N PRO A 194 -29.93 6.95 -5.24
CA PRO A 194 -30.62 7.51 -6.40
C PRO A 194 -29.72 8.48 -7.17
N HIS A 195 -29.90 8.55 -8.49
CA HIS A 195 -29.22 9.54 -9.32
C HIS A 195 -29.42 10.96 -8.79
N GLY A 196 -28.33 11.74 -8.73
CA GLY A 196 -28.34 13.12 -8.23
C GLY A 196 -28.19 13.25 -6.71
N LYS A 197 -28.04 12.15 -5.97
CA LYS A 197 -27.58 12.18 -4.57
C LYS A 197 -26.06 12.22 -4.52
N GLU A 198 -25.54 13.02 -3.59
CA GLU A 198 -24.11 13.11 -3.33
C GLU A 198 -23.58 11.76 -2.80
N PRO A 199 -22.49 11.22 -3.35
CA PRO A 199 -21.83 10.02 -2.82
C PRO A 199 -21.41 10.21 -1.37
N GLY A 200 -21.46 9.15 -0.58
CA GLY A 200 -21.11 9.17 0.84
C GLY A 200 -20.62 7.83 1.36
N CYS A 201 -20.34 7.80 2.66
CA CYS A 201 -20.00 6.61 3.40
C CYS A 201 -21.16 6.22 4.32
N PRO A 202 -21.34 4.93 4.64
CA PRO A 202 -22.29 4.52 5.67
C PRO A 202 -21.88 5.12 7.03
N GLU A 203 -22.88 5.51 7.83
CA GLU A 203 -22.71 6.00 9.22
C GLU A 203 -22.24 4.90 10.17
#